data_AF-A0A9X2HFV1-F1
#
_entry.id   AF-A0A9X2HFV1-F1
#
_cell.length_a   1.000
_cell.length_b   1.000
_cell.length_c   1.000
_cell.angle_alpha   90.00
_cell.angle_beta   90.00
_cell.angle_gamma   90.00
#
_symmetry.space_group_name_H-M   'P 1'
#
loop_
_entity.id
_entity.type
_entity.pdbx_description
1 polymer ?
#
loop_
_entity_poly.entity_id
_entity_poly.type
_entity_poly.pdbx_seq_one_letter_code
_entity_poly.pdbx_strand_id
1 'polypeptide(L)'
;MLSRTQPRRDAPGAELSEIQVPVVEAYLEKLPEGATPRIMASRTAIAVDAADRAGLVRRTAEKLRKGEADRLVGRDTSGLGDEELLVATDTFLGTPEEIVERLSRDRVVTDHATLVAFQVHSAPVTHEETLRSLELLATEVAPRLGIATAEHEALVGSRG
;
A
#
# COMPACT_ATOMS: atom_id res chain seq x y z
N MET A 1 -8.76 -5.10 9.73
CA MET A 1 -8.18 -4.58 8.47
C MET A 1 -7.77 -3.14 8.69
N LEU A 2 -6.53 -2.80 8.36
CA LEU A 2 -6.00 -1.44 8.44
C LEU A 2 -6.14 -0.74 7.09
N SER A 3 -6.54 0.53 7.11
CA SER A 3 -6.77 1.31 5.90
C SER A 3 -5.49 1.58 5.12
N ARG A 4 -5.62 1.84 3.82
CA ARG A 4 -4.48 2.15 2.94
C ARG A 4 -3.88 3.54 3.11
N THR A 5 -4.61 4.44 3.77
CA THR A 5 -4.18 5.80 4.12
C THR A 5 -5.05 6.30 5.27
N GLN A 6 -4.59 7.35 5.97
CA GLN A 6 -5.34 8.01 7.04
C GLN A 6 -5.09 9.52 7.04
N PRO A 7 -6.07 10.33 7.49
CA PRO A 7 -5.87 11.76 7.65
C PRO A 7 -4.75 12.09 8.67
N ARG A 8 -3.95 13.10 8.36
CA ARG A 8 -2.78 13.55 9.14
C ARG A 8 -2.79 15.07 9.32
N ARG A 9 -3.89 15.60 9.86
CA ARG A 9 -4.08 17.05 10.03
C ARG A 9 -3.01 17.66 10.93
N ASP A 10 -2.78 17.01 12.07
CA ASP A 10 -1.93 17.54 13.14
C ASP A 10 -0.48 17.07 13.03
N ALA A 11 -0.20 16.04 12.23
CA ALA A 11 1.14 15.52 11.96
C ALA A 11 1.34 15.15 10.48
N PRO A 12 1.39 16.12 9.55
CA PRO A 12 1.40 15.85 8.11
C PRO A 12 2.52 14.95 7.57
N GLY A 13 3.64 14.88 8.29
CA GLY A 13 4.79 14.05 7.94
C GLY A 13 4.84 12.70 8.65
N ALA A 14 3.84 12.36 9.47
CA ALA A 14 3.80 11.07 10.13
C ALA A 14 3.64 9.94 9.12
N GLU A 15 4.43 8.88 9.25
CA GLU A 15 4.28 7.66 8.47
C GLU A 15 2.94 6.99 8.78
N LEU A 16 2.38 6.24 7.82
CA LEU A 16 1.12 5.52 8.06
C LEU A 16 1.22 4.54 9.22
N SER A 17 2.37 3.89 9.35
CA SER A 17 2.63 2.90 10.38
C SER A 17 2.65 3.51 11.78
N GLU A 18 3.09 4.77 11.96
CA GLU A 18 3.06 5.45 13.25
C GLU A 18 1.64 5.61 13.81
N ILE A 19 0.65 5.73 12.92
CA ILE A 19 -0.76 5.85 13.30
C ILE A 19 -1.39 4.47 13.52
N GLN A 20 -0.97 3.47 12.75
CA GLN A 20 -1.60 2.15 12.72
C GLN A 20 -1.02 1.16 13.73
N VAL A 21 0.27 1.25 14.06
CA VAL A 21 0.92 0.35 15.04
C VAL A 21 0.24 0.42 16.41
N PRO A 22 -0.11 1.59 16.98
CA PRO A 22 -0.84 1.63 18.25
C PRO A 22 -2.19 0.89 18.22
N VAL A 23 -2.88 0.90 17.06
CA VAL A 23 -4.14 0.15 16.86
C VAL A 23 -3.88 -1.36 16.85
N VAL A 24 -2.78 -1.78 16.22
CA VAL A 24 -2.35 -3.19 16.20
C VAL A 24 -1.98 -3.66 17.61
N GLU A 25 -1.17 -2.90 18.33
CA GLU A 25 -0.72 -3.25 19.68
C GLU A 25 -1.91 -3.38 20.64
N ALA A 26 -2.87 -2.45 20.59
CA ALA A 26 -4.10 -2.56 21.37
C ALA A 26 -4.94 -3.80 21.00
N TYR A 27 -5.00 -4.16 19.72
CA TYR A 27 -5.67 -5.39 19.28
C TYR A 27 -4.97 -6.64 19.85
N LEU A 28 -3.63 -6.70 19.76
CA LEU A 28 -2.84 -7.83 20.28
C LEU A 28 -2.94 -7.95 21.80
N GLU A 29 -2.94 -6.83 22.53
CA GLU A 29 -3.09 -6.81 23.99
C GLU A 29 -4.45 -7.37 24.45
N LYS A 30 -5.51 -7.12 23.68
CA LYS A 30 -6.87 -7.60 23.98
C LYS A 30 -7.20 -8.96 23.35
N LEU A 31 -6.26 -9.55 22.61
CA LEU A 31 -6.48 -10.84 21.96
C LEU A 31 -6.54 -11.94 23.02
N PRO A 32 -7.58 -12.80 23.04
CA PRO A 32 -7.67 -13.89 24.00
C PRO A 32 -6.46 -14.82 23.90
N GLU A 33 -6.05 -15.37 25.04
CA GLU A 33 -4.95 -16.33 25.10
C GLU A 33 -5.20 -17.51 24.15
N GLY A 34 -4.20 -17.85 23.33
CA GLY A 34 -4.28 -18.91 22.33
C GLY A 34 -4.97 -18.54 21.01
N ALA A 35 -5.57 -17.36 20.87
CA ALA A 35 -6.15 -16.94 19.60
C ALA A 35 -5.07 -16.48 18.59
N THR A 36 -5.22 -16.88 17.32
CA THR A 36 -4.31 -16.48 16.24
C THR A 36 -4.62 -15.05 15.77
N PRO A 37 -3.64 -14.12 15.76
CA PRO A 37 -3.84 -12.77 15.23
C PRO A 37 -4.24 -12.78 13.75
N ARG A 38 -5.13 -11.86 13.35
CA ARG A 38 -5.49 -11.64 11.94
C ARG A 38 -5.45 -10.16 11.60
N ILE A 39 -4.33 -9.72 11.05
CA ILE A 39 -4.05 -8.32 10.76
C ILE A 39 -3.82 -8.18 9.26
N MET A 40 -4.81 -7.63 8.56
CA MET A 40 -4.67 -7.30 7.14
C MET A 40 -4.24 -5.85 6.96
N ALA A 41 -3.09 -5.63 6.33
CA ALA A 41 -2.63 -4.34 5.87
C ALA A 41 -3.11 -4.08 4.44
N SER A 42 -4.00 -3.11 4.25
CA SER A 42 -4.34 -2.65 2.90
C SER A 42 -3.34 -1.58 2.47
N ARG A 43 -2.79 -1.65 1.25
CA ARG A 43 -1.86 -0.66 0.70
C ARG A 43 -2.18 -0.36 -0.76
N THR A 44 -2.05 0.90 -1.18
CA THR A 44 -2.11 1.25 -2.60
C THR A 44 -0.72 1.06 -3.21
N ALA A 45 -0.52 0.04 -4.03
CA ALA A 45 0.77 -0.20 -4.68
C ALA A 45 0.60 -0.43 -6.17
N ILE A 46 1.43 0.22 -6.98
CA ILE A 46 1.40 0.17 -8.44
C ILE A 46 2.85 0.05 -8.92
N ALA A 47 3.27 -1.18 -9.19
CA ALA A 47 4.59 -1.49 -9.70
C ALA A 47 4.63 -1.28 -11.21
N VAL A 48 5.65 -0.59 -11.71
CA VAL A 48 5.82 -0.30 -13.13
C VAL A 48 7.27 -0.45 -13.57
N ASP A 49 7.46 -0.71 -14.86
CA ASP A 49 8.79 -0.67 -15.46
C ASP A 49 9.34 0.77 -15.44
N ALA A 50 10.66 0.89 -15.32
CA ALA A 50 11.32 2.19 -15.13
C ALA A 50 11.02 3.21 -16.25
N ALA A 51 10.83 2.73 -17.48
CA ALA A 51 10.50 3.57 -18.64
C ALA A 51 9.14 4.27 -18.51
N ASP A 52 8.17 3.66 -17.81
CA ASP A 52 6.80 4.15 -17.73
C ASP A 52 6.53 4.96 -16.44
N ARG A 53 7.43 4.82 -15.45
CA ARG A 53 7.31 5.43 -14.12
C ARG A 53 6.94 6.91 -14.15
N ALA A 54 7.73 7.74 -14.85
CA ALA A 54 7.53 9.19 -14.84
C ALA A 54 6.16 9.60 -15.40
N GLY A 55 5.70 8.90 -16.45
CA GLY A 55 4.39 9.16 -17.04
C GLY A 55 3.25 8.79 -16.09
N LEU A 56 3.34 7.64 -15.42
CA LEU A 56 2.28 7.19 -14.51
C LEU A 56 2.25 7.98 -13.20
N VAL A 57 3.40 8.38 -12.66
CA VAL A 57 3.48 9.31 -11.51
C VAL A 57 2.70 10.58 -11.81
N ARG A 58 2.97 11.22 -12.95
CA ARG A 58 2.31 12.47 -13.35
C ARG A 58 0.80 12.32 -13.45
N ARG A 59 0.31 11.30 -14.16
CA ARG A 59 -1.15 11.07 -14.33
C ARG A 59 -1.83 10.75 -13.00
N THR A 60 -1.17 9.95 -12.15
CA THR A 60 -1.71 9.57 -10.84
C THR A 60 -1.78 10.78 -9.92
N ALA A 61 -0.71 11.58 -9.84
CA ALA A 61 -0.69 12.79 -9.06
C ALA A 61 -1.76 13.80 -9.54
N GLU A 62 -1.91 13.98 -10.86
CA GLU A 62 -2.95 14.85 -11.42
C GLU A 62 -4.37 14.39 -11.00
N LYS A 63 -4.66 13.08 -11.06
CA LYS A 63 -5.94 12.53 -10.61
C LYS A 63 -6.17 12.75 -9.11
N LEU A 64 -5.13 12.52 -8.29
CA LEU A 64 -5.20 12.72 -6.85
C LEU A 64 -5.52 14.18 -6.49
N ARG A 65 -4.82 15.15 -7.11
CA ARG A 65 -5.05 16.58 -6.89
C ARG A 65 -6.47 17.01 -7.26
N LYS A 66 -6.98 16.53 -8.39
CA LYS A 66 -8.33 16.88 -8.87
C LYS A 66 -9.44 16.20 -8.07
N GLY A 67 -9.12 15.11 -7.39
CA GLY A 67 -10.08 14.23 -6.76
C GLY A 67 -10.06 14.31 -5.24
N GLU A 68 -9.30 13.40 -4.63
CA GLU A 68 -9.49 13.03 -3.24
C GLU A 68 -8.31 13.30 -2.32
N ALA A 69 -7.18 13.84 -2.82
CA ALA A 69 -5.98 14.03 -2.02
C ALA A 69 -6.26 14.73 -0.68
N ASP A 70 -6.85 15.94 -0.72
CA ASP A 70 -7.16 16.72 0.47
C ASP A 70 -8.08 15.98 1.46
N ARG A 71 -9.03 15.19 0.93
CA ARG A 71 -9.94 14.39 1.75
C ARG A 71 -9.23 13.22 2.40
N LEU A 72 -8.35 12.54 1.68
CA LEU A 72 -7.58 11.40 2.18
C LEU A 72 -6.61 11.84 3.29
N VAL A 73 -5.90 12.94 3.09
CA VAL A 73 -4.88 13.43 4.04
C VAL A 73 -5.45 14.38 5.09
N GLY A 74 -6.65 14.93 4.85
CA GLY A 74 -7.34 15.86 5.75
C GLY A 74 -6.85 17.31 5.72
N ARG A 75 -6.00 17.70 4.77
CA ARG A 75 -5.40 19.04 4.65
C ARG A 75 -5.27 19.46 3.18
N ASP A 76 -5.04 20.74 2.93
CA ASP A 76 -4.73 21.24 1.59
C ASP A 76 -3.40 20.65 1.06
N THR A 77 -3.45 20.03 -0.12
CA THR A 77 -2.32 19.41 -0.82
C THR A 77 -1.90 20.15 -2.10
N SER A 78 -2.52 21.30 -2.41
CA SER A 78 -2.29 22.04 -3.65
C SER A 78 -0.83 22.48 -3.87
N GLY A 79 -0.06 22.67 -2.79
CA GLY A 79 1.36 23.02 -2.83
C GLY A 79 2.33 21.84 -3.03
N LEU A 80 1.85 20.59 -3.03
CA LEU A 80 2.71 19.41 -3.15
C LEU A 80 3.09 19.08 -4.59
N GLY A 81 4.35 18.75 -4.81
CA GLY A 81 4.86 18.11 -6.02
C GLY A 81 4.28 16.71 -6.24
N ASP A 82 4.51 16.12 -7.43
CA ASP A 82 3.90 14.84 -7.80
C ASP A 82 4.29 13.71 -6.83
N GLU A 83 5.58 13.56 -6.56
CA GLU A 83 6.10 12.54 -5.64
C GLU A 83 5.64 12.79 -4.19
N GLU A 84 5.68 14.05 -3.74
CA GLU A 84 5.23 14.44 -2.40
C GLU A 84 3.75 14.11 -2.19
N LEU A 85 2.94 14.26 -3.23
CA LEU A 85 1.53 13.90 -3.20
C LEU A 85 1.34 12.39 -3.05
N LEU A 86 2.10 11.58 -3.80
CA LEU A 86 2.05 10.12 -3.68
C LEU A 86 2.47 9.66 -2.27
N VAL A 87 3.49 10.29 -1.68
CA VAL A 87 3.88 10.01 -0.29
C VAL A 87 2.76 10.40 0.67
N ALA A 88 2.23 11.62 0.56
CA ALA A 88 1.18 12.10 1.47
C ALA A 88 -0.08 11.22 1.43
N THR A 89 -0.42 10.64 0.28
CA THR A 89 -1.59 9.75 0.09
C THR A 89 -1.26 8.26 0.21
N ASP A 90 -0.08 7.88 0.72
CA ASP A 90 0.36 6.49 0.89
C ASP A 90 0.23 5.64 -0.38
N THR A 91 0.53 6.26 -1.52
CA THR A 91 0.52 5.65 -2.84
C THR A 91 1.93 5.19 -3.20
N PHE A 92 2.16 3.89 -3.15
CA PHE A 92 3.42 3.23 -3.48
C PHE A 92 3.47 2.96 -4.99
N LEU A 93 3.77 4.00 -5.77
CA LEU A 93 3.90 3.91 -7.23
C LEU A 93 5.38 4.07 -7.60
N GLY A 94 5.94 3.09 -8.30
CA GLY A 94 7.33 3.12 -8.71
C GLY A 94 7.80 1.81 -9.31
N THR A 95 9.10 1.69 -9.51
CA THR A 95 9.75 0.41 -9.81
C THR A 95 9.58 -0.56 -8.65
N PRO A 96 9.69 -1.88 -8.89
CA PRO A 96 9.65 -2.87 -7.83
C PRO A 96 10.66 -2.57 -6.70
N GLU A 97 11.86 -2.10 -7.03
CA GLU A 97 12.92 -1.74 -6.08
C GLU A 97 12.49 -0.60 -5.15
N GLU A 98 11.95 0.49 -5.72
CA GLU A 98 11.48 1.65 -4.96
C GLU A 98 10.30 1.29 -4.05
N ILE A 99 9.40 0.43 -4.52
CA ILE A 99 8.25 -0.03 -3.74
C ILE A 99 8.72 -0.88 -2.56
N VAL A 100 9.64 -1.83 -2.79
CA VAL A 100 10.21 -2.65 -1.71
C VAL A 100 10.92 -1.78 -0.70
N GLU A 101 11.76 -0.85 -1.15
CA GLU A 101 12.48 0.08 -0.28
C GLU A 101 11.52 0.88 0.61
N ARG A 102 10.40 1.36 0.08
CA ARG A 102 9.42 2.12 0.86
C ARG A 102 8.62 1.22 1.80
N LEU A 103 8.10 0.09 1.31
CA LEU A 103 7.28 -0.83 2.11
C LEU A 103 8.09 -1.53 3.21
N SER A 104 9.40 -1.72 3.04
CA SER A 104 10.25 -2.28 4.09
C SER A 104 10.41 -1.36 5.30
N ARG A 105 9.97 -0.10 5.22
CA ARG A 105 9.91 0.84 6.35
C ARG A 105 8.53 0.89 7.00
N ASP A 106 7.52 0.26 6.39
CA ASP A 106 6.18 0.18 6.95
C ASP A 106 6.09 -0.94 7.98
N ARG A 107 6.21 -0.57 9.26
CA ARG A 107 6.18 -1.50 10.40
C ARG A 107 4.93 -2.35 10.48
N VAL A 108 3.78 -1.86 9.97
CA VAL A 108 2.59 -2.71 9.92
C VAL A 108 2.81 -3.86 8.94
N VAL A 109 3.37 -3.57 7.77
CA VAL A 109 3.64 -4.57 6.73
C VAL A 109 4.72 -5.55 7.18
N THR A 110 5.82 -5.06 7.77
CA THR A 110 6.99 -5.89 8.12
C THR A 110 6.82 -6.66 9.43
N ASP A 111 6.24 -6.04 10.45
CA ASP A 111 6.32 -6.57 11.82
C ASP A 111 5.01 -7.24 12.27
N HIS A 112 3.89 -6.88 11.64
CA HIS A 112 2.56 -7.16 12.20
C HIS A 112 1.57 -7.83 11.25
N ALA A 113 1.66 -7.56 9.94
CA ALA A 113 0.67 -8.01 8.99
C ALA A 113 0.73 -9.54 8.82
N THR A 114 -0.42 -10.18 8.97
CA THR A 114 -0.60 -11.60 8.62
C THR A 114 -1.12 -11.76 7.19
N LEU A 115 -1.55 -10.66 6.56
CA LEU A 115 -2.00 -10.58 5.18
C LEU A 115 -1.78 -9.16 4.65
N VAL A 116 -1.29 -9.04 3.42
CA VAL A 116 -1.18 -7.75 2.73
C VAL A 116 -2.07 -7.76 1.49
N ALA A 117 -2.89 -6.72 1.35
CA ALA A 117 -3.77 -6.54 0.20
C ALA A 117 -3.34 -5.29 -0.57
N PHE A 118 -2.71 -5.51 -1.73
CA PHE A 118 -2.34 -4.42 -2.65
C PHE A 118 -3.52 -4.02 -3.54
N GLN A 119 -3.73 -2.70 -3.64
CA GLN A 119 -4.79 -2.12 -4.45
C GLN A 119 -4.21 -1.26 -5.57
N VAL A 120 -4.57 -1.57 -6.81
CA VAL A 120 -4.14 -0.85 -8.02
C VAL A 120 -5.25 0.12 -8.53
N HIS A 121 -6.51 -0.12 -8.15
CA HIS A 121 -7.71 0.49 -8.76
C HIS A 121 -7.86 2.02 -8.58
N SER A 122 -7.11 2.64 -7.66
CA SER A 122 -7.19 4.09 -7.45
C SER A 122 -6.44 4.91 -8.52
N ALA A 123 -5.47 4.33 -9.24
CA ALA A 123 -4.71 5.05 -10.27
C ALA A 123 -5.40 5.07 -11.64
N PRO A 124 -5.10 6.05 -12.52
CA PRO A 124 -5.54 6.07 -13.91
C PRO A 124 -4.69 5.12 -14.76
N VAL A 125 -4.77 3.82 -14.45
CA VAL A 125 -4.06 2.74 -15.16
C VAL A 125 -4.94 2.09 -16.21
N THR A 126 -4.33 1.66 -17.31
CA THR A 126 -4.96 0.79 -18.30
C THR A 126 -5.09 -0.65 -17.76
N HIS A 127 -5.81 -1.50 -18.49
CA HIS A 127 -5.87 -2.92 -18.17
C HIS A 127 -4.48 -3.58 -18.21
N GLU A 128 -3.68 -3.27 -19.23
CA GLU A 128 -2.33 -3.81 -19.40
C GLU A 128 -1.40 -3.34 -18.27
N GLU A 129 -1.42 -2.06 -17.93
CA GLU A 129 -0.67 -1.51 -16.78
C GLU A 129 -1.10 -2.17 -15.47
N THR A 130 -2.39 -2.47 -15.30
CA THR A 130 -2.90 -3.19 -14.12
C THR A 130 -2.36 -4.62 -14.05
N LEU A 131 -2.43 -5.36 -15.15
CA LEU A 131 -1.92 -6.74 -15.20
C LEU A 131 -0.41 -6.78 -14.96
N ARG A 132 0.35 -5.88 -15.59
CA ARG A 132 1.80 -5.77 -15.39
C ARG A 132 2.15 -5.41 -13.96
N SER A 133 1.40 -4.48 -13.35
CA SER A 133 1.60 -4.16 -11.94
C SER A 133 1.31 -5.35 -11.03
N LEU A 134 0.26 -6.14 -11.29
CA LEU A 134 -0.04 -7.31 -10.48
C LEU A 134 1.03 -8.39 -10.61
N GLU A 135 1.55 -8.61 -11.82
CA GLU A 135 2.68 -9.49 -12.08
C GLU A 135 3.90 -9.06 -11.25
N LEU A 136 4.36 -7.82 -11.42
CA LEU A 136 5.51 -7.28 -10.69
C LEU A 136 5.31 -7.29 -9.17
N LEU A 137 4.11 -6.98 -8.68
CA LEU A 137 3.82 -7.07 -7.25
C LEU A 137 3.95 -8.51 -6.73
N ALA A 138 3.49 -9.49 -7.49
CA ALA A 138 3.51 -10.89 -7.11
C ALA A 138 4.89 -11.53 -7.25
N THR A 139 5.64 -11.23 -8.31
CA THR A 139 6.89 -11.92 -8.65
C THR A 139 8.14 -11.18 -8.15
N GLU A 140 8.08 -9.86 -8.04
CA GLU A 140 9.24 -9.02 -7.69
C GLU A 140 9.09 -8.43 -6.29
N VAL A 141 7.95 -7.82 -5.96
CA VAL A 141 7.80 -7.07 -4.69
C VAL A 141 7.52 -7.99 -3.50
N ALA A 142 6.47 -8.81 -3.57
CA ALA A 142 6.03 -9.64 -2.45
C ALA A 142 7.14 -10.59 -1.93
N PRO A 143 7.90 -11.31 -2.77
CA PRO A 143 8.95 -12.20 -2.30
C PRO A 143 10.07 -11.47 -1.55
N ARG A 144 10.45 -10.27 -1.99
CA ARG A 144 11.50 -9.45 -1.34
C ARG A 144 11.05 -8.86 0.01
N LEU A 145 9.75 -8.76 0.23
CA LEU A 145 9.16 -8.39 1.53
C LEU A 145 8.87 -9.62 2.41
N GLY A 146 9.21 -10.83 1.98
CA GLY A 146 8.89 -12.07 2.70
C GLY A 146 7.41 -12.43 2.69
N ILE A 147 6.62 -11.82 1.80
CA ILE A 147 5.19 -12.08 1.67
C ILE A 147 5.00 -13.25 0.72
N ALA A 148 4.49 -14.37 1.25
CA ALA A 148 4.09 -15.49 0.42
C ALA A 148 2.82 -15.13 -0.36
N THR A 149 2.88 -15.26 -1.69
CA THR A 149 1.68 -15.32 -2.52
C THR A 149 1.16 -16.76 -2.44
N ALA A 150 -0.15 -16.94 -2.19
CA ALA A 150 -0.72 -18.28 -2.19
C ALA A 150 -0.44 -18.97 -3.55
N GLU A 151 0.13 -20.17 -3.52
CA GLU A 151 0.17 -21.01 -4.72
C GLU A 151 -1.26 -21.31 -5.15
N HIS A 152 -1.51 -21.26 -6.46
CA HIS A 152 -2.82 -21.46 -7.08
C HIS A 152 -3.53 -22.75 -6.58
N GLU A 153 -2.76 -23.79 -6.24
CA GLU A 153 -3.28 -25.08 -5.78
C GLU A 153 -3.96 -25.04 -4.40
N ALA A 154 -3.50 -24.19 -3.47
CA ALA A 154 -4.08 -24.09 -2.13
C ALA A 154 -5.49 -23.46 -2.14
N LEU A 155 -5.81 -22.64 -3.14
CA LEU A 155 -7.12 -22.01 -3.31
C LEU A 155 -8.14 -22.91 -4.02
N VAL A 156 -7.68 -23.88 -4.82
CA VAL A 156 -8.54 -24.86 -5.49
C VAL A 156 -8.84 -26.05 -4.57
N GLY A 157 -7.89 -26.45 -3.71
CA GLY A 157 -8.05 -27.55 -2.76
C GLY A 157 -9.08 -27.32 -1.64
N SER A 158 -9.50 -26.07 -1.37
CA SER A 158 -10.54 -25.76 -0.37
C SER A 158 -11.97 -25.77 -0.93
N ARG A 159 -12.15 -26.15 -2.21
CA ARG A 159 -13.46 -26.28 -2.88
C ARG A 159 -13.86 -27.75 -3.11
N GLY A 160 -13.16 -28.70 -2.50
CA GLY A 160 -13.50 -30.13 -2.51
C GLY A 160 -14.37 -30.53 -1.32
#